data_AF-C6PZE5-F1
#
_entry.id   AF-C6PZE5-F1
#
_cell.length_a   1.000
_cell.length_b   1.000
_cell.length_c   1.000
_cell.angle_alpha   90.00
_cell.angle_beta   90.00
_cell.angle_gamma   90.00
#
_symmetry.space_group_name_H-M   'P 1'
#
loop_
_entity.id
_entity.type
_entity.pdbx_description
1 polymer ?
#
loop_
_entity_poly.entity_id
_entity_poly.type
_entity_poly.pdbx_seq_one_letter_code
_entity_poly.pdbx_strand_id
1 'polypeptide(L)'
;MSFSMIIGHENIKFQIVSSIKQQRFSHAHIIVGEDGIGKSFIARETAIEILGKSENKQYADIVEFKLGKGKKSIGIDEVKNIIEETTKNLMKVIKR
;
A
#
# COMPACT_ATOMS: atom_id res chain seq x y z
N MET A 1 6.76 8.35 14.35
CA MET A 1 7.66 7.28 13.89
C MET A 1 6.86 6.36 12.99
N SER A 2 7.40 6.10 11.81
CA SER A 2 6.91 5.15 10.80
C SER A 2 6.82 3.73 11.39
N PHE A 3 5.75 2.97 11.13
CA PHE A 3 5.54 1.57 11.56
C PHE A 3 5.46 1.32 13.08
N SER A 4 5.19 2.32 13.92
CA SER A 4 5.13 2.12 15.39
C SER A 4 4.02 1.16 15.85
N MET A 5 3.00 0.92 15.01
CA MET A 5 1.93 -0.04 15.27
C MET A 5 2.31 -1.50 14.98
N ILE A 6 3.48 -1.76 14.37
CA ILE A 6 3.90 -3.11 13.98
C ILE A 6 5.06 -3.57 14.87
N ILE A 7 4.76 -4.56 15.71
CA ILE A 7 5.73 -5.23 16.56
C ILE A 7 6.55 -6.20 15.70
N GLY A 8 7.89 -6.15 15.82
CA GLY A 8 8.80 -7.00 15.07
C GLY A 8 9.03 -6.55 13.63
N HIS A 9 9.57 -7.45 12.79
CA HIS A 9 9.95 -7.18 11.40
C HIS A 9 10.95 -6.02 11.21
N GLU A 10 11.81 -5.76 12.21
CA GLU A 10 12.69 -4.59 12.25
C GLU A 10 13.55 -4.42 10.99
N ASN A 11 14.12 -5.52 10.49
CA ASN A 11 14.94 -5.50 9.27
C ASN A 11 14.14 -5.06 8.05
N ILE A 12 12.90 -5.55 7.91
CA ILE A 12 12.02 -5.22 6.79
C ILE A 12 11.58 -3.76 6.90
N LYS A 13 11.15 -3.32 8.09
CA LYS A 13 10.79 -1.91 8.34
C LYS A 13 11.94 -0.97 8.01
N PHE A 14 13.14 -1.29 8.49
CA PHE A 14 14.34 -0.50 8.21
C PHE A 14 14.65 -0.42 6.72
N GLN A 15 14.58 -1.53 5.99
CA GLN A 15 14.85 -1.58 4.56
C GLN A 15 13.83 -0.75 3.76
N ILE A 16 12.54 -0.86 4.08
CA ILE A 16 11.47 -0.09 3.43
C ILE A 16 11.68 1.40 3.68
N VAL A 17 11.79 1.82 4.94
CA VAL A 17 11.95 3.24 5.30
C VAL A 17 13.23 3.82 4.69
N SER A 18 14.33 3.08 4.72
CA SER A 18 15.60 3.53 4.15
C SER A 18 15.53 3.70 2.64
N SER A 19 14.89 2.76 1.93
CA SER A 19 14.76 2.85 0.47
C SER A 19 13.82 3.96 0.02
N ILE A 20 12.73 4.22 0.76
CA ILE A 20 11.83 5.37 0.52
C ILE A 20 12.61 6.69 0.71
N LYS A 21 13.30 6.85 1.85
CA LYS A 21 14.09 8.06 2.14
C LYS A 21 15.17 8.32 1.09
N GLN A 22 15.75 7.26 0.56
CA GLN A 22 16.79 7.35 -0.45
C GLN A 22 16.24 7.44 -1.88
N GLN A 23 14.91 7.55 -2.06
CA GLN A 23 14.24 7.61 -3.37
C GLN A 23 14.58 6.42 -4.28
N ARG A 24 14.79 5.24 -3.68
CA ARG A 24 15.10 3.98 -4.40
C ARG A 24 14.06 2.87 -4.14
N PHE A 25 12.88 3.25 -3.67
CA PHE A 25 11.80 2.29 -3.45
C PHE A 25 11.21 1.85 -4.81
N SER A 26 11.16 0.54 -5.06
CA SER A 26 10.59 -0.01 -6.30
C SER A 26 9.10 0.33 -6.43
N HIS A 27 8.63 0.49 -7.67
CA HIS A 27 7.23 0.77 -7.98
C HIS A 27 6.28 -0.37 -7.60
N ALA A 28 6.77 -1.61 -7.57
CA ALA A 28 5.98 -2.79 -7.24
C ALA A 28 6.71 -3.69 -6.23
N HIS A 29 5.95 -4.22 -5.28
CA HIS A 29 6.42 -5.14 -4.25
C HIS A 29 5.40 -6.25 -4.01
N ILE A 30 5.88 -7.45 -3.74
CA ILE A 30 5.08 -8.60 -3.32
C ILE A 30 5.55 -8.99 -1.91
N ILE A 31 4.64 -8.99 -0.94
CA ILE A 31 4.93 -9.38 0.45
C ILE A 31 4.46 -10.81 0.65
N VAL A 32 5.37 -11.71 1.00
CA VAL A 32 5.11 -13.14 1.22
C VAL A 32 5.39 -13.51 2.66
N GLY A 33 4.59 -14.42 3.23
CA GLY A 33 4.72 -14.89 4.60
C GLY A 33 3.46 -15.59 5.10
N GLU A 34 3.53 -16.20 6.28
CA GLU A 34 2.42 -16.91 6.91
C GLU A 34 1.19 -16.02 7.16
N ASP A 35 0.01 -16.62 7.22
CA ASP A 35 -1.20 -15.87 7.53
C ASP A 35 -1.16 -15.31 8.97
N GLY A 36 -1.74 -14.13 9.19
CA GLY A 36 -1.70 -13.46 10.49
C GLY A 36 -0.39 -12.76 10.87
N ILE A 37 0.71 -12.93 10.12
CA ILE A 37 2.02 -12.30 10.43
C ILE A 37 2.07 -10.77 10.27
N GLY A 38 0.98 -10.15 9.79
CA GLY A 38 0.85 -8.69 9.65
C GLY A 38 1.20 -8.12 8.25
N LYS A 39 1.22 -8.94 7.19
CA LYS A 39 1.55 -8.50 5.81
C LYS A 39 0.74 -7.27 5.36
N SER A 40 -0.56 -7.27 5.60
CA SER A 40 -1.46 -6.16 5.22
C SER A 40 -1.15 -4.88 5.99
N PHE A 41 -0.73 -4.98 7.25
CA PHE A 41 -0.32 -3.83 8.05
C PHE A 41 0.98 -3.23 7.51
N ILE A 42 1.98 -4.06 7.18
CA ILE A 42 3.22 -3.59 6.55
C ILE A 42 2.91 -2.85 5.24
N ALA A 43 2.06 -3.41 4.37
CA ALA A 43 1.68 -2.78 3.11
C ALA A 43 1.05 -1.39 3.33
N ARG A 44 0.13 -1.29 4.30
CA ARG A 44 -0.57 -0.03 4.62
C ARG A 44 0.36 1.03 5.22
N GLU A 45 1.17 0.67 6.21
CA GLU A 45 2.14 1.60 6.81
C GLU A 45 3.18 2.06 5.78
N THR A 46 3.58 1.17 4.86
CA THR A 46 4.45 1.53 3.73
C THR A 46 3.79 2.58 2.83
N ALA A 47 2.52 2.42 2.49
CA ALA A 47 1.79 3.39 1.68
C ALA A 47 1.70 4.76 2.37
N ILE A 48 1.45 4.79 3.69
CA ILE A 48 1.42 6.02 4.48
C ILE A 48 2.81 6.70 4.51
N GLU A 49 3.88 5.92 4.67
CA GLU A 49 5.25 6.42 4.64
C GLU A 49 5.62 7.03 3.27
N ILE A 50 5.21 6.39 2.17
CA ILE A 50 5.41 6.93 0.80
C ILE A 50 4.72 8.29 0.64
N LEU A 51 3.53 8.48 1.23
CA LEU A 51 2.83 9.76 1.21
C LEU A 51 3.42 10.82 2.16
N GLY A 52 4.46 10.47 2.93
CA GLY A 52 5.06 11.35 3.93
C GLY A 52 4.09 11.74 5.05
N LYS A 53 3.15 10.86 5.38
CA LYS A 53 2.17 11.06 6.45
C LYS A 53 2.54 10.23 7.68
N SER A 54 1.95 10.56 8.83
CA SER A 54 2.24 9.92 10.11
C SER A 54 1.00 9.38 10.83
N GLU A 55 -0.20 9.76 10.40
CA GLU A 55 -1.46 9.32 11.00
C GLU A 55 -1.96 8.06 10.30
N ASN A 56 -2.33 7.04 11.08
CA ASN A 56 -2.97 5.85 10.52
C ASN A 56 -4.47 6.11 10.29
N LYS A 57 -4.79 6.72 9.16
CA LYS A 57 -6.16 6.95 8.69
C LYS A 57 -6.29 6.63 7.20
N GLN A 58 -7.52 6.65 6.70
CA GLN A 58 -7.76 6.50 5.26
C GLN A 58 -7.37 7.77 4.51
N TYR A 59 -6.53 7.63 3.49
CA TYR A 59 -6.16 8.71 2.57
C TYR A 59 -6.78 8.45 1.20
N ALA A 60 -7.18 9.51 0.50
CA ALA A 60 -7.76 9.41 -0.84
C ALA A 60 -6.76 8.88 -1.88
N ASP A 61 -5.47 9.05 -1.63
CA ASP A 61 -4.38 8.57 -2.49
C ASP A 61 -4.00 7.10 -2.25
N ILE A 62 -4.63 6.42 -1.27
CA ILE A 62 -4.43 5.00 -0.99
C ILE A 62 -5.67 4.23 -1.43
N VAL A 63 -5.53 3.38 -2.44
CA VAL A 63 -6.57 2.46 -2.90
C VAL A 63 -6.29 1.07 -2.30
N GLU A 64 -7.14 0.65 -1.36
CA GLU A 64 -7.09 -0.70 -0.80
C GLU A 64 -8.09 -1.60 -1.53
N PHE A 65 -7.65 -2.78 -1.96
CA PHE A 65 -8.51 -3.79 -2.58
C PHE A 65 -8.51 -5.09 -1.79
N LYS A 66 -9.70 -5.65 -1.57
CA LYS A 66 -9.93 -6.97 -0.99
C LYS A 66 -11.06 -7.66 -1.75
N LEU A 67 -11.00 -8.98 -1.84
CA LEU A 67 -12.08 -9.76 -2.43
C LEU A 67 -13.37 -9.56 -1.64
N GLY A 68 -14.47 -9.38 -2.38
CA GLY A 68 -15.81 -9.31 -1.81
C GLY A 68 -16.19 -10.61 -1.08
N LYS A 69 -17.13 -10.52 -0.13
CA LYS A 69 -17.63 -11.69 0.61
C LYS A 69 -18.08 -12.79 -0.35
N GLY A 70 -17.57 -14.01 -0.13
CA GLY A 70 -17.91 -15.19 -0.93
C GLY A 70 -17.13 -15.35 -2.24
N LYS A 71 -16.30 -14.38 -2.65
CA LYS A 71 -15.41 -14.52 -3.81
C LYS A 71 -14.09 -15.18 -3.42
N LYS A 72 -13.60 -16.08 -4.28
CA LYS A 72 -12.34 -16.82 -4.08
C LYS A 72 -11.21 -16.40 -5.02
N SER A 73 -11.49 -15.59 -6.03
CA SER A 73 -10.54 -15.21 -7.07
C SER A 73 -10.79 -13.78 -7.53
N ILE A 74 -9.72 -13.11 -7.94
CA ILE A 74 -9.77 -11.75 -8.51
C ILE A 74 -10.13 -11.88 -9.99
N GLY A 75 -11.26 -11.29 -10.39
CA GLY A 75 -11.73 -11.29 -11.78
C GLY A 75 -11.15 -10.13 -12.61
N ILE A 76 -11.23 -10.24 -13.93
CA ILE A 76 -10.72 -9.19 -14.84
C ILE A 76 -11.41 -7.84 -14.64
N ASP A 77 -12.71 -7.84 -14.33
CA ASP A 77 -13.47 -6.61 -14.12
C ASP A 77 -13.04 -5.89 -12.83
N GLU A 78 -12.67 -6.64 -11.79
CA GLU A 78 -12.13 -6.07 -10.55
C GLU A 78 -10.78 -5.41 -10.80
N VAL A 79 -9.92 -6.04 -11.62
CA VAL A 79 -8.64 -5.45 -12.03
C VAL A 79 -8.85 -4.16 -12.82
N LYS A 80 -9.79 -4.13 -13.77
CA LYS A 80 -10.14 -2.91 -14.51
C LYS A 80 -10.59 -1.78 -13.58
N ASN A 81 -11.46 -2.08 -12.62
CA ASN A 81 -11.92 -1.09 -11.65
C ASN A 81 -10.77 -0.50 -10.80
N ILE A 82 -9.80 -1.34 -10.38
CA ILE A 82 -8.61 -0.87 -9.64
C ILE A 82 -7.78 0.11 -10.50
N ILE A 83 -7.58 -0.21 -11.77
CA ILE A 83 -6.84 0.64 -12.71
C ILE A 83 -7.56 1.98 -12.92
N GLU A 84 -8.88 1.96 -13.12
CA GLU A 84 -9.69 3.17 -13.28
C GLU A 84 -9.61 4.07 -12.04
N GLU A 85 -9.77 3.51 -10.84
CA GLU A 85 -9.75 4.30 -9.60
C GLU A 85 -8.37 4.91 -9.32
N THR A 86 -7.30 4.16 -9.60
CA THR A 86 -5.92 4.62 -9.39
C THR A 86 -5.55 5.75 -10.37
N THR A 87 -6.13 5.78 -11.56
CA THR A 87 -5.83 6.81 -12.59
C THR A 87 -6.72 8.05 -12.49
N LYS A 88 -7.89 7.95 -11.85
CA LYS A 88 -8.88 9.02 -11.77
C LYS A 88 -8.37 10.31 -11.12
N ASN A 89 -7.55 10.20 -10.07
CA ASN A 89 -6.97 11.37 -9.41
C ASN A 89 -5.80 11.98 -10.20
N LEU A 90 -5.01 11.16 -10.90
CA LEU A 90 -3.96 11.65 -11.80
C LEU A 90 -4.52 12.55 -12.92
N MET A 91 -5.65 12.15 -13.51
CA MET A 91 -6.26 12.93 -14.61
C MET A 91 -6.78 14.30 -14.17
N LYS A 92 -7.16 14.47 -12.88
CA LYS A 92 -7.56 15.78 -12.34
C LYS A 92 -6.39 16.75 -12.21
N VAL A 93 -5.17 16.24 -12.00
CA VAL A 93 -3.94 17.04 -11.89
C VAL A 93 -3.45 17.48 -13.28
N ILE A 94 -3.56 16.62 -14.29
CA ILE A 94 -3.09 16.91 -15.67
C ILE A 94 -4.02 17.90 -16.42
N LYS A 95 -5.28 18.03 -16.01
CA LYS A 95 -6.27 18.95 -16.63
C LYS A 95 -6.30 20.36 -16.02
N ARG A 96 -5.31 20.73 -15.19
CA ARG A 96 -5.11 22.10 -14.68
C ARG A 96 -3.88 22.71 -15.31
#